data_AF-A0AA37LGY1-F1
#
_entry.id   AF-A0AA37LGY1-F1
#
_cell.length_a   1.000
_cell.length_b   1.000
_cell.length_c   1.000
_cell.angle_alpha   90.00
_cell.angle_beta   90.00
_cell.angle_gamma   90.00
#
_symmetry.space_group_name_H-M   'P 1'
#
loop_
_entity.id
_entity.type
_entity.pdbx_description
1 polymer ?
#
loop_
_entity_poly.entity_id
_entity_poly.type
_entity_poly.pdbx_seq_one_letter_code
_entity_poly.pdbx_strand_id
1 'polypeptide(L)'
;MVPPSSDKELRALRRRCASALLARLPPWLANLYLGGRGLGLRWRSDPASKSAAAALSESEADGPSKVGSSGEEADVIANSEDGNISDRDGEDGSQQQMLSEIEDGILDVFSDEYCNKHLVYSILELILVRLMPELAEKGVVELWEERLSL
;
A
#
# COMPACT_ATOMS: atom_id res chain seq x y z
N MET A 1 -0.65 -17.11 -20.79
CA MET A 1 -0.20 -15.75 -20.45
C MET A 1 1.29 -15.70 -20.64
N VAL A 2 1.80 -14.67 -21.31
CA VAL A 2 3.25 -14.46 -21.47
C VAL A 2 3.75 -13.70 -20.25
N PRO A 3 4.83 -14.13 -19.58
CA PRO A 3 5.41 -13.36 -18.49
C PRO A 3 5.90 -12.01 -19.04
N PRO A 4 5.61 -10.88 -18.37
CA PRO A 4 6.06 -9.57 -18.82
C PRO A 4 7.58 -9.52 -18.89
N SER A 5 8.10 -8.97 -19.98
CA SER A 5 9.54 -9.00 -20.28
C SER A 5 10.28 -7.77 -19.74
N SER A 6 9.54 -6.78 -19.22
CA SER A 6 10.10 -5.53 -18.70
C SER A 6 9.44 -5.07 -17.40
N ASP A 7 10.22 -4.48 -16.50
CA ASP A 7 9.73 -3.86 -15.26
C ASP A 7 8.70 -2.76 -15.48
N LYS A 8 8.74 -2.10 -16.63
CA LYS A 8 7.73 -1.09 -17.01
C LYS A 8 6.38 -1.74 -17.28
N GLU A 9 6.39 -2.89 -17.95
CA GLU A 9 5.17 -3.67 -18.22
C GLU A 9 4.62 -4.28 -16.92
N LEU A 10 5.50 -4.76 -16.04
CA LEU A 10 5.14 -5.24 -14.71
C LEU A 10 4.45 -4.17 -13.87
N ARG A 11 5.03 -2.97 -13.77
CA ARG A 11 4.37 -1.86 -13.06
C ARG A 11 3.05 -1.47 -13.68
N ALA A 12 2.99 -1.36 -15.02
CA ALA A 12 1.73 -1.05 -15.69
C ALA A 12 0.65 -2.10 -15.41
N LEU A 13 1.02 -3.37 -15.32
CA LEU A 13 0.12 -4.46 -14.93
C LEU A 13 -0.32 -4.34 -13.47
N ARG A 14 0.60 -4.11 -12.54
CA ARG A 14 0.28 -3.91 -11.11
C ARG A 14 -0.64 -2.71 -10.91
N ARG A 15 -0.39 -1.60 -11.60
CA ARG A 15 -1.26 -0.41 -11.55
C ARG A 15 -2.68 -0.70 -12.02
N ARG A 16 -2.83 -1.48 -13.10
CA ARG A 16 -4.16 -1.92 -13.60
C ARG A 16 -4.84 -2.90 -12.64
N CYS A 17 -4.07 -3.77 -12.00
CA CYS A 17 -4.59 -4.67 -10.98
C CYS A 17 -5.07 -3.88 -9.76
N ALA A 18 -4.27 -2.92 -9.27
CA ALA A 18 -4.61 -2.05 -8.17
C ALA A 18 -5.90 -1.25 -8.45
N SER A 19 -6.05 -0.70 -9.65
CA SER A 19 -7.28 0.00 -10.03
C SER A 19 -8.49 -0.93 -10.11
N ALA A 20 -8.32 -2.14 -10.63
CA ALA A 20 -9.37 -3.15 -10.65
C ALA A 20 -9.79 -3.57 -9.24
N LEU A 21 -8.84 -3.78 -8.32
CA LEU A 21 -9.11 -4.11 -6.92
C LEU A 21 -9.86 -2.97 -6.22
N LEU A 22 -9.37 -1.74 -6.35
CA LEU A 22 -10.00 -0.57 -5.74
C LEU A 22 -11.43 -0.37 -6.24
N ALA A 23 -11.70 -0.63 -7.52
CA ALA A 23 -13.05 -0.54 -8.09
C ALA A 23 -14.02 -1.62 -7.57
N ARG A 24 -13.53 -2.73 -7.00
CA ARG A 24 -14.37 -3.78 -6.41
C ARG A 24 -14.57 -3.61 -4.91
N LEU A 25 -13.71 -2.84 -4.24
CA LEU A 25 -13.79 -2.61 -2.80
C LEU A 25 -14.85 -1.54 -2.48
N PRO A 26 -15.73 -1.76 -1.49
CA PRO A 26 -16.59 -0.71 -0.99
C PRO A 26 -15.78 0.53 -0.56
N PRO A 27 -16.25 1.76 -0.80
CA PRO A 27 -15.50 2.98 -0.47
C PRO A 27 -15.09 3.10 0.99
N TRP A 28 -15.94 2.60 1.92
CA TRP A 28 -15.62 2.60 3.34
C TRP A 28 -14.44 1.67 3.66
N LEU A 29 -14.34 0.53 2.97
CA LEU A 29 -13.29 -0.46 3.17
C LEU A 29 -11.97 0.03 2.57
N ALA A 30 -12.03 0.63 1.38
CA ALA A 30 -10.89 1.27 0.76
C ALA A 30 -10.34 2.39 1.66
N ASN A 31 -11.19 3.30 2.15
CA ASN A 31 -10.74 4.38 3.03
C ASN A 31 -10.20 3.89 4.39
N LEU A 32 -10.78 2.82 4.95
CA LEU A 32 -10.35 2.27 6.23
C LEU A 32 -8.97 1.60 6.16
N TYR A 33 -8.72 0.82 5.10
CA TYR A 33 -7.49 0.01 4.97
C TYR A 33 -6.41 0.63 4.10
N LEU A 34 -6.77 1.51 3.15
CA LEU A 34 -5.85 2.08 2.16
C LEU A 34 -5.76 3.61 2.23
N GLY A 35 -6.76 4.28 2.82
CA GLY A 35 -6.87 5.74 2.86
C GLY A 35 -5.97 6.45 3.87
N GLY A 36 -4.96 5.78 4.44
CA GLY A 36 -3.98 6.38 5.35
C GLY A 36 -4.52 6.91 6.69
N ARG A 37 -5.82 6.78 6.98
CA ARG A 37 -6.51 7.29 8.18
C ARG A 37 -6.91 6.22 9.20
N GLY A 38 -6.61 4.94 8.97
CA GLY A 38 -7.10 3.83 9.81
C GLY A 38 -6.00 2.94 10.41
N LEU A 39 -6.12 2.65 11.72
CA LEU A 39 -5.52 1.53 12.49
C LEU A 39 -4.00 1.22 12.33
N GLY A 40 -3.19 2.15 11.82
CA GLY A 40 -1.73 1.99 11.82
C GLY A 40 -1.18 0.90 10.88
N LEU A 41 -2.04 0.31 10.04
CA LEU A 41 -1.66 -0.61 8.96
C LEU A 41 -1.26 0.18 7.70
N ARG A 42 -0.44 1.22 7.87
CA ARG A 42 0.36 1.69 6.74
C ARG A 42 1.29 0.53 6.43
N TRP A 43 0.98 -0.23 5.38
CA TRP A 43 1.81 -1.32 4.91
C TRP A 43 3.21 -0.73 4.86
N ARG A 44 4.15 -1.27 5.65
CA ARG A 44 5.46 -0.64 5.87
C ARG A 44 6.15 -0.53 4.51
N SER A 45 5.96 0.58 3.81
CA SER A 45 6.84 0.99 2.75
C SER A 45 8.12 1.37 3.47
N ASP A 46 9.08 0.46 3.48
CA ASP A 46 10.41 0.74 4.01
C ASP A 46 10.91 2.07 3.39
N PRO A 47 11.24 3.09 4.19
CA PRO A 47 11.84 4.31 3.67
C PRO A 47 13.33 4.10 3.34
N ALA A 48 13.70 2.94 2.81
CA ALA A 48 15.08 2.57 2.49
C ALA A 48 15.33 2.59 0.98
N SER A 49 14.95 3.66 0.29
CA SER A 49 15.44 3.90 -1.10
C SER A 49 15.30 5.33 -1.63
N LYS A 50 14.91 6.32 -0.81
CA LYS A 50 14.95 7.75 -1.22
C LYS A 50 15.94 8.62 -0.44
N SER A 51 16.51 8.15 0.67
CA SER A 51 17.52 8.90 1.44
C SER A 51 18.97 8.65 1.02
N ALA A 52 19.24 7.63 0.19
CA ALA A 52 20.61 7.35 -0.29
C ALA A 52 21.04 8.24 -1.48
N ALA A 53 20.10 8.85 -2.21
CA ALA A 53 20.42 9.71 -3.35
C ALA A 53 20.72 11.18 -2.96
N ALA A 54 20.48 11.57 -1.71
CA ALA A 54 20.71 12.93 -1.21
C ALA A 54 21.97 13.08 -0.33
N ALA A 55 22.67 11.97 -0.01
CA ALA A 55 23.74 11.95 0.98
C ALA A 55 25.12 11.62 0.38
N LEU A 56 25.40 12.10 -0.83
CA LEU A 56 26.75 12.12 -1.42
C LEU A 56 27.07 13.53 -1.94
N SER A 57 27.28 14.46 -1.01
CA SER A 57 28.15 15.63 -1.23
C SER A 57 29.02 15.81 0.01
N GLU A 58 30.29 15.49 -0.14
CA GLU A 58 31.37 15.61 0.84
C GLU A 58 31.65 17.08 1.19
N SER A 59 32.03 17.37 2.44
CA SER A 59 33.34 17.99 2.71
C SER A 59 33.66 18.02 4.21
N GLU A 60 34.89 17.62 4.50
CA GLU A 60 35.58 17.61 5.78
C GLU A 60 35.70 18.99 6.46
N ALA A 61 35.71 19.02 7.80
CA ALA A 61 36.75 19.67 8.62
C ALA A 61 36.47 19.48 10.13
N ASP A 62 37.41 18.82 10.79
CA ASP A 62 38.08 19.15 12.07
C ASP A 62 37.33 19.91 13.19
N GLY A 63 37.36 19.38 14.42
CA GLY A 63 36.82 20.02 15.64
C GLY A 63 37.75 21.10 16.24
N PRO A 64 37.64 21.51 17.53
CA PRO A 64 36.66 21.15 18.56
C PRO A 64 36.12 22.31 19.45
N SER A 65 35.06 22.02 20.22
CA SER A 65 34.69 22.51 21.58
C SER A 65 34.71 24.02 21.95
N LYS A 66 33.57 24.54 22.48
CA LYS A 66 33.37 25.07 23.87
C LYS A 66 32.29 26.19 23.97
N VAL A 67 31.44 26.05 24.99
CA VAL A 67 30.77 27.10 25.82
C VAL A 67 29.50 27.80 25.33
N GLY A 68 28.50 27.87 26.23
CA GLY A 68 27.67 29.07 26.43
C GLY A 68 26.16 28.89 26.27
N SER A 69 25.46 28.83 27.40
CA SER A 69 24.00 28.95 27.53
C SER A 69 23.58 30.43 27.64
N SER A 70 22.31 30.71 27.30
CA SER A 70 21.37 31.71 27.87
C SER A 70 20.97 32.98 27.07
N GLY A 71 19.64 33.23 27.08
CA GLY A 71 18.89 34.50 26.82
C GLY A 71 18.21 34.60 25.44
N GLU A 72 16.87 34.47 25.27
CA GLU A 72 15.77 35.47 25.47
C GLU A 72 15.84 36.65 24.46
N GLU A 73 14.83 37.14 23.71
CA GLU A 73 13.37 37.02 23.58
C GLU A 73 12.88 37.51 22.18
N ALA A 74 11.62 37.16 21.83
CA ALA A 74 10.58 37.88 21.06
C ALA A 74 10.85 38.57 19.69
N ASP A 75 10.08 38.22 18.66
CA ASP A 75 8.86 38.94 18.20
C ASP A 75 8.51 38.69 16.71
N VAL A 76 7.22 38.89 16.42
CA VAL A 76 6.56 39.14 15.12
C VAL A 76 6.03 37.95 14.33
N ILE A 77 4.74 37.69 14.58
CA ILE A 77 3.79 36.98 13.75
C ILE A 77 3.55 37.76 12.45
N ALA A 78 3.70 37.11 11.30
CA ALA A 78 3.11 37.54 10.04
C ALA A 78 2.35 36.36 9.41
N ASN A 79 1.07 36.24 9.76
CA ASN A 79 0.11 35.47 8.98
C ASN A 79 -0.17 36.24 7.69
N SER A 80 0.00 35.58 6.55
CA SER A 80 -0.71 35.96 5.33
C SER A 80 -1.34 34.69 4.77
N GLU A 81 -2.62 34.54 5.05
CA GLU A 81 -3.55 33.77 4.24
C GLU A 81 -3.49 34.29 2.80
N ASP A 82 -3.51 33.40 1.81
CA ASP A 82 -4.57 33.33 0.79
C ASP A 82 -4.08 32.59 -0.46
N GLY A 83 -4.94 31.70 -0.95
CA GLY A 83 -4.65 30.76 -2.03
C GLY A 83 -5.41 29.44 -1.90
N ASN A 84 -6.66 29.47 -1.41
CA ASN A 84 -7.56 28.32 -1.45
C ASN A 84 -7.98 28.05 -2.91
N ILE A 85 -7.15 27.32 -3.64
CA ILE A 85 -7.49 26.67 -4.91
C ILE A 85 -6.95 25.24 -4.84
N SER A 86 -7.77 24.29 -4.36
CA SER A 86 -8.11 23.06 -5.09
C SER A 86 -8.83 22.02 -4.21
N ASP A 87 -10.10 22.26 -3.87
CA ASP A 87 -11.01 21.21 -3.34
C ASP A 87 -11.24 20.02 -4.31
N ARG A 88 -10.60 20.03 -5.50
CA ARG A 88 -10.58 18.92 -6.46
C ARG A 88 -9.32 18.05 -6.42
N ASP A 89 -8.20 18.53 -5.88
CA ASP A 89 -6.94 17.73 -5.82
C ASP A 89 -6.93 16.75 -4.65
N GLY A 90 -7.78 16.94 -3.63
CA GLY A 90 -7.82 16.07 -2.45
C GLY A 90 -8.32 14.66 -2.74
N GLU A 91 -9.34 14.53 -3.60
CA GLU A 91 -9.94 13.23 -3.94
C GLU A 91 -9.03 12.42 -4.88
N ASP A 92 -8.39 13.07 -5.84
CA ASP A 92 -7.46 12.41 -6.75
C ASP A 92 -6.16 12.01 -6.04
N GLY A 93 -5.68 12.83 -5.10
CA GLY A 93 -4.50 12.51 -4.28
C GLY A 93 -4.73 11.29 -3.38
N SER A 94 -5.89 11.22 -2.72
CA SER A 94 -6.25 10.09 -1.85
C SER A 94 -6.44 8.79 -2.64
N GLN A 95 -7.05 8.83 -3.81
CA GLN A 95 -7.15 7.67 -4.70
C GLN A 95 -5.77 7.21 -5.20
N GLN A 96 -4.90 8.12 -5.59
CA GLN A 96 -3.54 7.78 -6.00
C GLN A 96 -2.74 7.15 -4.86
N GLN A 97 -2.92 7.63 -3.63
CA GLN A 97 -2.32 7.03 -2.44
C GLN A 97 -2.84 5.61 -2.20
N MET A 98 -4.16 5.39 -2.26
CA MET A 98 -4.75 4.06 -2.13
C MET A 98 -4.25 3.10 -3.20
N LEU A 99 -4.10 3.56 -4.44
CA LEU A 99 -3.56 2.75 -5.54
C LEU A 99 -2.10 2.36 -5.29
N SER A 100 -1.28 3.28 -4.79
CA SER A 100 0.11 2.99 -4.43
C SER A 100 0.20 2.02 -3.26
N GLU A 101 -0.71 2.11 -2.27
CA GLU A 101 -0.76 1.15 -1.17
C GLU A 101 -1.06 -0.28 -1.67
N ILE A 102 -1.98 -0.42 -2.63
CA ILE A 102 -2.26 -1.72 -3.24
C ILE A 102 -1.06 -2.17 -4.10
N GLU A 103 -0.47 -1.29 -4.90
CA GLU A 103 0.63 -1.62 -5.82
C GLU A 103 1.92 -2.06 -5.11
N ASP A 104 2.37 -1.28 -4.12
CA ASP A 104 3.66 -1.48 -3.46
C ASP A 104 3.52 -2.22 -2.11
N GLY A 105 2.34 -2.23 -1.48
CA GLY A 105 2.10 -2.92 -0.22
C GLY A 105 1.55 -4.33 -0.44
N ILE A 106 0.37 -4.42 -1.04
CA ILE A 106 -0.36 -5.69 -1.18
C ILE A 106 0.22 -6.52 -2.34
N LEU A 107 0.39 -5.91 -3.51
CA LEU A 107 0.83 -6.62 -4.71
C LEU A 107 2.31 -6.99 -4.69
N ASP A 108 3.12 -6.33 -3.86
CA ASP A 108 4.54 -6.65 -3.73
C ASP A 108 4.77 -8.02 -3.07
N VAL A 109 3.93 -8.43 -2.12
CA VAL A 109 3.98 -9.76 -1.48
C VAL A 109 3.87 -10.91 -2.49
N PHE A 110 3.11 -10.72 -3.57
CA PHE A 110 2.97 -11.71 -4.65
C PHE A 110 4.21 -11.78 -5.56
N SER A 111 5.17 -10.88 -5.39
CA SER A 111 6.46 -10.93 -6.07
C SER A 111 7.45 -11.87 -5.36
N ASP A 112 7.18 -12.21 -4.10
CA ASP A 112 8.00 -13.13 -3.30
C ASP A 112 7.66 -14.60 -3.61
N GLU A 113 8.66 -15.37 -4.02
CA GLU A 113 8.54 -16.80 -4.30
C GLU A 113 8.11 -17.61 -3.07
N TYR A 114 8.60 -17.26 -1.88
CA TYR A 114 8.27 -17.95 -0.63
C TYR A 114 6.80 -17.77 -0.27
N CYS A 115 6.29 -16.53 -0.38
CA CYS A 115 4.87 -16.23 -0.18
C CYS A 115 4.00 -16.98 -1.17
N ASN A 116 4.39 -16.99 -2.46
CA ASN A 116 3.65 -17.69 -3.50
C ASN A 116 3.58 -19.20 -3.24
N LYS A 117 4.69 -19.80 -2.80
CA LYS A 117 4.73 -21.23 -2.44
C LYS A 117 3.71 -21.54 -1.35
N HIS A 118 3.71 -20.79 -0.25
CA HIS A 118 2.77 -20.98 0.85
C HIS A 118 1.33 -20.70 0.44
N LEU A 119 1.09 -19.63 -0.31
CA LEU A 119 -0.24 -19.28 -0.81
C LEU A 119 -0.86 -20.43 -1.62
N VAL A 120 -0.10 -21.02 -2.55
CA VAL A 120 -0.58 -22.15 -3.35
C VAL A 120 -0.89 -23.35 -2.46
N TYR A 121 0.00 -23.71 -1.52
CA TYR A 121 -0.27 -24.82 -0.61
C TYR A 121 -1.46 -24.56 0.31
N SER A 122 -1.64 -23.33 0.81
CA SER A 122 -2.79 -22.95 1.63
C SER A 122 -4.09 -22.99 0.85
N ILE A 123 -4.10 -22.55 -0.42
CA ILE A 123 -5.27 -22.68 -1.30
C ILE A 123 -5.60 -24.16 -1.54
N LEU A 124 -4.60 -24.98 -1.84
CA LEU A 124 -4.79 -26.42 -2.05
C LEU A 124 -5.29 -27.10 -0.77
N GLU A 125 -4.71 -26.79 0.39
CA GLU A 125 -5.17 -27.30 1.67
C GLU A 125 -6.61 -26.88 1.96
N LEU A 126 -6.96 -25.61 1.73
CA LEU A 126 -8.33 -25.13 1.90
C LEU A 126 -9.32 -25.91 1.02
N ILE A 127 -8.96 -26.14 -0.24
CA ILE A 127 -9.80 -26.91 -1.17
C ILE A 127 -9.89 -28.37 -0.73
N LEU A 128 -8.78 -29.02 -0.39
CA LEU A 128 -8.75 -30.45 -0.07
C LEU A 128 -9.41 -30.76 1.28
N VAL A 129 -9.18 -29.92 2.30
CA VAL A 129 -9.67 -30.15 3.67
C VAL A 129 -11.10 -29.66 3.85
N ARG A 130 -11.50 -28.57 3.17
CA ARG A 130 -12.82 -27.96 3.39
C ARG A 130 -13.76 -28.09 2.21
N LEU A 131 -13.30 -27.76 1.00
CA LEU A 131 -14.20 -27.75 -0.16
C LEU A 131 -14.50 -29.15 -0.71
N MET A 132 -13.50 -30.04 -0.77
CA MET A 132 -13.63 -31.38 -1.35
C MET A 132 -14.63 -32.27 -0.58
N PRO A 133 -14.66 -32.29 0.76
CA PRO A 133 -15.68 -33.03 1.50
C PRO A 133 -17.10 -32.54 1.20
N GLU A 134 -17.29 -31.23 1.11
CA GLU A 134 -18.60 -30.65 0.78
C GLU A 134 -19.03 -30.99 -0.67
N LEU A 135 -18.08 -30.97 -1.61
CA LEU A 135 -18.32 -31.36 -3.01
C LEU A 135 -18.56 -32.85 -3.21
N ALA A 136 -18.13 -33.70 -2.26
CA ALA A 136 -18.41 -35.13 -2.31
C ALA A 136 -19.88 -35.44 -1.96
N GLU A 137 -20.52 -34.57 -1.16
CA GLU A 137 -21.90 -34.71 -0.73
C GLU A 137 -22.88 -33.94 -1.63
N LYS A 138 -22.50 -32.73 -2.06
CA LYS A 138 -23.36 -31.80 -2.81
C LYS A 138 -22.71 -31.30 -4.09
N GLY A 139 -23.53 -31.04 -5.11
CA GLY A 139 -23.04 -30.42 -6.34
C GLY A 139 -22.61 -28.96 -6.13
N VAL A 140 -21.72 -28.44 -6.98
CA VAL A 140 -21.26 -27.03 -6.92
C VAL A 140 -22.44 -26.04 -6.94
N VAL A 141 -23.46 -26.31 -7.76
CA VAL A 141 -24.64 -25.43 -7.91
C VAL A 141 -25.47 -25.40 -6.63
N GLU A 142 -25.71 -26.56 -6.02
CA GLU A 142 -26.49 -26.69 -4.78
C GLU A 142 -25.81 -25.96 -3.61
N LEU A 143 -24.48 -26.12 -3.46
CA LEU A 143 -23.69 -25.40 -2.46
C LEU A 143 -23.71 -23.89 -2.64
N TRP A 144 -23.68 -23.43 -3.90
CA TRP A 144 -23.75 -22.01 -4.21
C TRP A 144 -25.12 -21.44 -3.87
N GLU A 145 -26.21 -22.14 -4.19
CA GLU A 145 -27.57 -21.72 -3.84
C GLU A 145 -27.75 -21.66 -2.32
N GLU A 146 -27.29 -22.65 -1.56
CA GLU A 146 -27.37 -22.63 -0.09
C GLU A 146 -26.60 -21.46 0.53
N ARG A 147 -25.41 -21.13 0.03
CA ARG A 147 -24.57 -20.06 0.60
C ARG A 147 -24.98 -18.67 0.18
N LEU A 148 -25.57 -18.50 -1.00
CA LEU A 148 -26.04 -17.22 -1.51
C LEU A 148 -27.51 -16.93 -1.14
N SER A 149 -28.25 -17.94 -0.65
CA SER A 149 -29.63 -17.77 -0.15
C SER A 149 -29.71 -17.46 1.36
N LEU A 150 -28.58 -17.54 2.07
CA LEU A 150 -28.40 -17.02 3.43
C LEU A 150 -28.15 -15.51 3.41
#